data_AF-A0AAU3JQ80-F1
#
_entry.id   AF-A0AAU3JQ80-F1
#
_cell.length_a   1.000
_cell.length_b   1.000
_cell.length_c   1.000
_cell.angle_alpha   90.00
_cell.angle_beta   90.00
_cell.angle_gamma   90.00
#
_symmetry.space_group_name_H-M   'P 1'
#
loop_
_entity.id
_entity.type
_entity.pdbx_description
1 polymer ?
#
loop_
_entity_poly.entity_id
_entity_poly.type
_entity_poly.pdbx_seq_one_letter_code
_entity_poly.pdbx_strand_id
1 'polypeptide(L)'
;MGEKVVAGPFDLSARQQYRTKLRQCLTGLERLLAEKRFDRPKNLLGLEIELNLVGPDGMPKMMNGQVLERIASRDFQTELAMFNLEVNIAPHRLAGRVFDRLAEELRTSLAYAHRKANEVDAGIMMIGILPTLDRDDLVSSNLSDVDRYALLNDQIVAARGEDFTLDIEGVERLSCTSRSIAPEAACTSVQLHLQVTPARFADVWNAAQAIAAVQVAIGANSPFLFGRELWRESRPPLFTQSTDTRPPELQAQGVRPRTWFGERWITSAYDLFEENLRYYPPLLPICDDEDPLSVLDAGGVPKLGELVLHNGTVYRWNRPVYGIADGVPHLRVENRVLPAGPTVTDVIANAAFYYGVVRALAEESRPVWSRLPFEAAAANFDAACRHGIDARLQWPRGGRFGGTAEVDAVRLVQDELLPLAEAGLDAWGVEPADRDLYLGVIEERCRLRTNGASWQSATFHRALDKGLSREAALAATTRRYSELMHLGEPVHTWPVGLPEAVPLG
;
A
#
# COMPACT_ATOMS: atom_id res chain seq x y z
N MET A 1 -5.25 -8.12 -9.78
CA MET A 1 -3.88 -8.71 -9.96
C MET A 1 -3.96 -10.20 -9.69
N GLY A 2 -3.33 -11.09 -10.47
CA GLY A 2 -3.35 -12.53 -10.14
C GLY A 2 -3.35 -13.49 -11.35
N GLU A 3 -2.33 -13.44 -12.21
CA GLU A 3 -2.21 -14.50 -13.24
C GLU A 3 -1.82 -15.82 -12.59
N LYS A 4 -2.52 -16.90 -12.98
CA LYS A 4 -2.19 -18.27 -12.57
C LYS A 4 -0.92 -18.69 -13.30
N VAL A 5 0.12 -18.98 -12.53
CA VAL A 5 1.43 -19.40 -13.01
C VAL A 5 1.62 -20.87 -12.68
N VAL A 6 2.04 -21.69 -13.66
CA VAL A 6 2.40 -23.10 -13.43
C VAL A 6 3.84 -23.17 -12.90
N ALA A 7 4.05 -23.78 -11.74
CA ALA A 7 5.37 -23.92 -11.13
C ALA A 7 6.23 -24.97 -11.85
N GLY A 8 7.47 -24.60 -12.21
CA GLY A 8 8.49 -25.51 -12.76
C GLY A 8 9.89 -24.91 -12.68
N PRO A 9 10.97 -25.71 -12.60
CA PRO A 9 12.34 -25.19 -12.55
C PRO A 9 12.68 -24.51 -13.87
N PHE A 10 13.03 -23.22 -13.81
CA PHE A 10 13.44 -22.45 -14.99
C PHE A 10 14.88 -22.79 -15.38
N ASP A 11 15.09 -23.17 -16.64
CA ASP A 11 16.43 -23.37 -17.17
C ASP A 11 17.16 -22.01 -17.44
N LEU A 12 18.47 -22.08 -17.68
CA LEU A 12 19.28 -20.87 -17.94
C LEU A 12 18.87 -20.14 -19.22
N SER A 13 18.37 -20.87 -20.22
CA SER A 13 17.87 -20.31 -21.48
C SER A 13 16.59 -19.48 -21.30
N ALA A 14 15.68 -19.90 -20.42
CA ALA A 14 14.43 -19.21 -20.12
C ALA A 14 14.69 -17.81 -19.58
N ARG A 15 15.71 -17.63 -18.73
CA ARG A 15 16.11 -16.31 -18.22
C ARG A 15 16.65 -15.39 -19.33
N GLN A 16 17.39 -15.94 -20.29
CA GLN A 16 17.90 -15.16 -21.44
C GLN A 16 16.77 -14.77 -22.39
N GLN A 17 15.85 -15.70 -22.66
CA GLN A 17 14.67 -15.45 -23.47
C GLN A 17 13.78 -14.39 -22.84
N TYR A 18 13.46 -14.51 -21.55
CA TYR A 18 12.66 -13.53 -20.83
C TYR A 18 13.31 -12.15 -20.84
N ARG A 19 14.63 -12.05 -20.65
CA ARG A 19 15.33 -10.76 -20.74
C ARG A 19 15.22 -10.14 -22.13
N THR A 20 15.21 -10.96 -23.19
CA THR A 20 15.02 -10.49 -24.57
C THR A 20 13.60 -9.97 -24.78
N LYS A 21 12.59 -10.74 -24.35
CA LYS A 21 11.17 -10.37 -24.40
C LYS A 21 10.87 -9.11 -23.58
N LEU A 22 11.46 -8.98 -22.40
CA LEU A 22 11.34 -7.80 -21.54
C LEU A 22 11.90 -6.54 -22.22
N ARG A 23 13.02 -6.64 -22.95
CA ARG A 23 13.55 -5.53 -23.75
C ARG A 23 12.61 -5.17 -24.91
N GLN A 24 12.07 -6.17 -25.61
CA GLN A 24 11.08 -5.94 -26.66
C GLN A 24 9.82 -5.26 -26.12
N CYS A 25 9.36 -5.64 -24.92
CA CYS A 25 8.26 -4.97 -24.25
C CYS A 25 8.58 -3.51 -23.92
N LEU A 26 9.79 -3.22 -23.44
CA LEU A 26 10.22 -1.85 -23.16
C LEU A 26 10.28 -0.99 -24.44
N THR A 27 10.81 -1.54 -25.54
CA THR A 27 10.75 -0.89 -26.87
C THR A 27 9.31 -0.70 -27.34
N GLY A 28 8.43 -1.67 -27.08
CA GLY A 28 6.99 -1.55 -27.39
C GLY A 28 6.34 -0.40 -26.60
N LEU A 29 6.66 -0.27 -25.32
CA LEU A 29 6.19 0.86 -24.49
C LEU A 29 6.69 2.20 -25.02
N GLU A 30 7.97 2.29 -25.39
CA GLU A 30 8.56 3.49 -26.00
C GLU A 30 7.81 3.91 -27.27
N ARG A 31 7.52 2.96 -28.17
CA ARG A 31 6.74 3.20 -29.38
C ARG A 31 5.32 3.68 -29.06
N LEU A 32 4.61 3.02 -28.15
CA LEU A 32 3.27 3.45 -27.72
C LEU A 32 3.25 4.90 -27.21
N LEU A 33 4.29 5.29 -26.46
CA LEU A 33 4.45 6.65 -25.93
C LEU A 33 4.72 7.65 -27.05
N ALA A 34 5.65 7.34 -27.95
CA ALA A 34 6.02 8.20 -29.09
C ALA A 34 4.85 8.38 -30.09
N GLU A 35 4.12 7.30 -30.38
CA GLU A 35 2.96 7.28 -31.27
C GLU A 35 1.68 7.82 -30.60
N LYS A 36 1.73 8.20 -29.31
CA LYS A 36 0.61 8.75 -28.52
C LYS A 36 -0.64 7.87 -28.54
N ARG A 37 -0.45 6.55 -28.40
CA ARG A 37 -1.52 5.54 -28.50
C ARG A 37 -2.33 5.32 -27.22
N PHE A 38 -2.06 6.10 -26.19
CA PHE A 38 -2.71 5.98 -24.88
C PHE A 38 -4.08 6.65 -24.82
N ASP A 39 -4.90 6.15 -23.90
CA ASP A 39 -6.23 6.69 -23.59
C ASP A 39 -6.16 8.19 -23.21
N ARG A 40 -7.27 8.89 -23.48
CA ARG A 40 -7.44 10.29 -23.08
C ARG A 40 -7.68 10.37 -21.56
N PRO A 41 -7.49 11.54 -20.92
CA PRO A 41 -7.76 11.67 -19.49
C PRO A 41 -9.23 11.37 -19.19
N LYS A 42 -9.50 10.25 -18.50
CA LYS A 42 -10.85 9.91 -18.00
C LYS A 42 -11.05 10.28 -16.53
N ASN A 43 -9.96 10.56 -15.81
CA ASN A 43 -9.93 10.84 -14.37
C ASN A 43 -10.58 9.71 -13.56
N LEU A 44 -10.19 8.47 -13.88
CA LEU A 44 -10.62 7.30 -13.14
C LEU A 44 -9.73 7.10 -11.93
N LEU A 45 -10.38 6.83 -10.80
CA LEU A 45 -9.75 6.31 -9.60
C LEU A 45 -10.08 4.84 -9.43
N GLY A 46 -9.17 4.08 -8.82
CA GLY A 46 -9.39 2.72 -8.34
C GLY A 46 -8.97 2.58 -6.88
N LEU A 47 -9.47 1.55 -6.22
CA LEU A 47 -9.20 1.27 -4.81
C LEU A 47 -9.08 -0.25 -4.60
N GLU A 48 -7.99 -0.67 -3.99
CA GLU A 48 -7.77 -2.04 -3.51
C GLU A 48 -7.56 -2.00 -1.99
N ILE A 49 -8.14 -2.95 -1.26
CA ILE A 49 -7.99 -3.06 0.20
C ILE A 49 -7.65 -4.50 0.56
N GLU A 50 -6.56 -4.69 1.28
CA GLU A 50 -6.19 -5.95 1.89
C GLU A 50 -6.81 -6.07 3.30
N LEU A 51 -7.29 -7.26 3.63
CA LEU A 51 -8.12 -7.55 4.79
C LEU A 51 -7.52 -8.71 5.57
N ASN A 52 -7.62 -8.67 6.90
CA ASN A 52 -7.26 -9.79 7.78
C ASN A 52 -8.51 -10.57 8.20
N LEU A 53 -8.36 -11.87 8.42
CA LEU A 53 -9.35 -12.77 8.99
C LEU A 53 -9.04 -13.03 10.45
N VAL A 54 -9.99 -12.75 11.32
CA VAL A 54 -9.79 -12.71 12.77
C VAL A 54 -10.94 -13.42 13.48
N GLY A 55 -10.60 -14.25 14.47
CA GLY A 55 -11.55 -14.91 15.34
C GLY A 55 -12.22 -13.98 16.34
N PRO A 56 -13.30 -14.43 17.00
CA PRO A 56 -13.97 -13.65 18.05
C PRO A 56 -13.07 -13.37 19.27
N ASP A 57 -12.01 -14.15 19.45
CA ASP A 57 -10.96 -13.95 20.45
C ASP A 57 -9.93 -12.88 20.06
N GLY A 58 -9.94 -12.42 18.81
CA GLY A 58 -8.97 -11.47 18.27
C GLY A 58 -7.73 -12.14 17.64
N MET A 59 -7.71 -13.47 17.50
CA MET A 59 -6.58 -14.21 16.92
C MET A 59 -6.75 -14.39 15.40
N PRO A 60 -5.66 -14.52 14.61
CA PRO A 60 -5.75 -14.75 13.17
C PRO A 60 -6.47 -16.08 12.82
N LYS A 61 -7.12 -16.12 11.65
CA LYS A 61 -7.80 -17.32 11.12
C LYS A 61 -7.30 -17.68 9.72
N MET A 62 -6.65 -18.83 9.60
CA MET A 62 -6.10 -19.38 8.35
C MET A 62 -7.20 -19.99 7.46
N MET A 63 -8.18 -19.18 7.04
CA MET A 63 -9.41 -19.67 6.40
C MET A 63 -9.82 -18.92 5.12
N ASN A 64 -8.88 -18.26 4.44
CA ASN A 64 -9.20 -17.42 3.27
C ASN A 64 -9.91 -18.19 2.15
N GLY A 65 -9.52 -19.43 1.86
CA GLY A 65 -10.19 -20.27 0.85
C GLY A 65 -11.65 -20.54 1.21
N GLN A 66 -11.93 -20.95 2.46
CA GLN A 66 -13.29 -21.22 2.93
C GLN A 66 -14.15 -19.96 2.99
N VAL A 67 -13.56 -18.81 3.29
CA VAL A 67 -14.23 -17.51 3.31
C VAL A 67 -14.54 -17.04 1.89
N LEU A 68 -13.59 -17.15 0.95
CA LEU A 68 -13.78 -16.79 -0.45
C LEU A 68 -14.86 -17.62 -1.13
N GLU A 69 -14.89 -18.93 -0.87
CA GLU A 69 -15.95 -19.81 -1.36
C GLU A 69 -17.34 -19.35 -0.89
N ARG A 70 -17.46 -18.83 0.33
CA ARG A 70 -18.72 -18.31 0.89
C ARG A 70 -19.08 -16.92 0.40
N ILE A 71 -18.09 -16.04 0.20
CA ILE A 71 -18.30 -14.72 -0.40
C ILE A 71 -18.80 -14.90 -1.84
N ALA A 72 -18.17 -15.81 -2.60
CA ALA A 72 -18.52 -16.16 -3.98
C ALA A 72 -18.61 -14.94 -4.91
N SER A 73 -17.80 -13.90 -4.67
CA SER A 73 -17.64 -12.73 -5.54
C SER A 73 -16.25 -12.73 -6.17
N ARG A 74 -16.18 -12.23 -7.41
CA ARG A 74 -14.91 -12.03 -8.14
C ARG A 74 -14.15 -10.80 -7.67
N ASP A 75 -14.79 -9.94 -6.89
CA ASP A 75 -14.16 -8.74 -6.34
C ASP A 75 -13.19 -9.08 -5.21
N PHE A 76 -13.33 -10.27 -4.62
CA PHE A 76 -12.47 -10.78 -3.55
C PHE A 76 -11.54 -11.87 -4.08
N GLN A 77 -10.28 -11.80 -3.66
CA GLN A 77 -9.25 -12.77 -4.03
C GLN A 77 -8.33 -13.13 -2.86
N THR A 78 -7.55 -14.19 -3.04
CA THR A 78 -6.54 -14.59 -2.05
C THR A 78 -5.37 -13.63 -2.07
N GLU A 79 -4.88 -13.30 -0.88
CA GLU A 79 -3.56 -12.71 -0.71
C GLU A 79 -2.50 -13.78 -0.38
N LEU A 80 -1.26 -13.36 -0.12
CA LEU A 80 -0.14 -14.28 0.12
C LEU A 80 -0.43 -15.36 1.17
N ALA A 81 -1.14 -15.05 2.25
CA ALA A 81 -1.34 -15.97 3.38
C ALA A 81 -2.80 -16.36 3.59
N MET A 82 -3.00 -17.50 4.26
CA MET A 82 -4.33 -18.05 4.51
C MET A 82 -5.21 -17.18 5.42
N PHE A 83 -4.65 -16.18 6.11
CA PHE A 83 -5.39 -15.26 6.97
C PHE A 83 -5.75 -13.93 6.32
N ASN A 84 -5.37 -13.68 5.07
CA ASN A 84 -5.67 -12.42 4.41
C ASN A 84 -6.38 -12.59 3.05
N LEU A 85 -7.07 -11.53 2.67
CA LEU A 85 -7.87 -11.39 1.45
C LEU A 85 -7.60 -10.01 0.85
N GLU A 86 -7.87 -9.85 -0.44
CA GLU A 86 -7.93 -8.54 -1.07
C GLU A 86 -9.32 -8.33 -1.68
N VAL A 87 -9.84 -7.10 -1.56
CA VAL A 87 -11.01 -6.64 -2.31
C VAL A 87 -10.61 -5.56 -3.31
N ASN A 88 -11.04 -5.72 -4.56
CA ASN A 88 -10.84 -4.77 -5.65
C ASN A 88 -12.15 -4.03 -5.92
N ILE A 89 -12.13 -2.70 -5.85
CA ILE A 89 -13.30 -1.87 -6.14
C ILE A 89 -13.28 -1.43 -7.59
N ALA A 90 -14.45 -1.47 -8.23
CA ALA A 90 -14.59 -1.05 -9.62
C ALA A 90 -14.12 0.40 -9.81
N PRO A 91 -13.51 0.75 -10.95
CA PRO A 91 -13.04 2.12 -11.16
C PRO A 91 -14.19 3.13 -11.21
N HIS A 92 -14.00 4.27 -10.53
CA HIS A 92 -14.96 5.37 -10.50
C HIS A 92 -14.38 6.64 -11.12
N ARG A 93 -15.25 7.49 -11.69
CA ARG A 93 -14.84 8.83 -12.10
C ARG A 93 -14.67 9.71 -10.87
N LEU A 94 -13.50 10.34 -10.72
CA LEU A 94 -13.18 11.27 -9.64
C LEU A 94 -13.88 12.63 -9.87
N ALA A 95 -15.18 12.69 -9.55
CA ALA A 95 -16.01 13.90 -9.62
C ALA A 95 -17.36 13.68 -8.89
N GLY A 96 -18.05 14.77 -8.55
CA GLY A 96 -19.34 14.79 -7.87
C GLY A 96 -19.29 14.10 -6.51
N ARG A 97 -20.34 13.34 -6.20
CA ARG A 97 -20.51 12.54 -4.96
C ARG A 97 -19.76 11.20 -5.02
N VAL A 98 -18.52 11.18 -5.52
CA VAL A 98 -17.78 9.93 -5.72
C VAL A 98 -17.37 9.27 -4.42
N PHE A 99 -17.01 10.05 -3.40
CA PHE A 99 -16.53 9.50 -2.13
C PHE A 99 -17.66 8.93 -1.29
N ASP A 100 -18.83 9.57 -1.29
CA ASP A 100 -20.06 9.04 -0.69
C ASP A 100 -20.45 7.69 -1.33
N ARG A 101 -20.43 7.61 -2.66
CA ARG A 101 -20.71 6.36 -3.39
C ARG A 101 -19.70 5.25 -3.07
N LEU A 102 -18.41 5.57 -3.06
CA LEU A 102 -17.36 4.63 -2.68
C LEU A 102 -17.51 4.14 -1.24
N ALA A 103 -17.85 5.04 -0.31
CA ALA A 103 -18.06 4.67 1.08
C ALA A 103 -19.23 3.69 1.24
N GLU A 104 -20.35 3.92 0.55
CA GLU A 104 -21.49 3.01 0.58
C GLU A 104 -21.19 1.66 -0.08
N GLU A 105 -20.49 1.64 -1.21
CA GLU A 105 -20.05 0.42 -1.89
C GLU A 105 -19.13 -0.41 -0.98
N LEU A 106 -18.14 0.22 -0.36
CA LEU A 106 -17.22 -0.41 0.59
C LEU A 106 -17.94 -0.94 1.82
N ARG A 107 -18.79 -0.13 2.47
CA ARG A 107 -19.56 -0.56 3.65
C ARG A 107 -20.43 -1.77 3.31
N THR A 108 -21.10 -1.73 2.17
CA THR A 108 -21.97 -2.82 1.71
C THR A 108 -21.17 -4.11 1.44
N SER A 109 -20.10 -3.99 0.66
CA SER A 109 -19.24 -5.11 0.27
C SER A 109 -18.55 -5.75 1.49
N LEU A 110 -17.94 -4.93 2.35
CA LEU A 110 -17.27 -5.40 3.57
C LEU A 110 -18.26 -5.97 4.59
N ALA A 111 -19.44 -5.38 4.76
CA ALA A 111 -20.46 -5.95 5.64
C ALA A 111 -20.97 -7.30 5.12
N TYR A 112 -21.16 -7.45 3.80
CA TYR A 112 -21.51 -8.72 3.20
C TYR A 112 -20.41 -9.77 3.44
N ALA A 113 -19.16 -9.43 3.12
CA ALA A 113 -18.04 -10.32 3.28
C ALA A 113 -17.82 -10.70 4.76
N HIS A 114 -17.92 -9.75 5.68
CA HIS A 114 -17.81 -10.00 7.13
C HIS A 114 -18.90 -10.97 7.62
N ARG A 115 -20.15 -10.82 7.17
CA ARG A 115 -21.22 -11.80 7.49
C ARG A 115 -20.89 -13.20 6.98
N LYS A 116 -20.38 -13.31 5.75
CA LYS A 116 -19.97 -14.60 5.15
C LYS A 116 -18.78 -15.23 5.86
N ALA A 117 -17.83 -14.42 6.28
CA ALA A 117 -16.65 -14.89 6.98
C ALA A 117 -16.98 -15.35 8.42
N ASN A 118 -17.96 -14.71 9.08
CA ASN A 118 -18.47 -15.15 10.38
C ASN A 118 -19.26 -16.47 10.34
N GLU A 119 -19.67 -16.98 9.17
CA GLU A 119 -20.24 -18.34 9.08
C GLU A 119 -19.19 -19.43 9.43
N VAL A 120 -17.91 -19.05 9.54
CA VAL A 120 -16.78 -19.91 9.97
C VAL A 120 -15.90 -19.25 11.03
N ASP A 121 -16.46 -18.33 11.83
CA ASP A 121 -15.75 -17.62 12.91
C ASP A 121 -14.47 -16.89 12.47
N ALA A 122 -14.44 -16.36 11.24
CA ALA A 122 -13.30 -15.68 10.64
C ALA A 122 -13.65 -14.25 10.20
N GLY A 123 -14.04 -13.38 11.13
CA GLY A 123 -14.45 -12.01 10.83
C GLY A 123 -13.39 -11.19 10.07
N ILE A 124 -13.84 -10.31 9.18
CA ILE A 124 -12.96 -9.39 8.43
C ILE A 124 -12.51 -8.20 9.29
N MET A 125 -11.22 -7.87 9.22
CA MET A 125 -10.61 -6.69 9.85
C MET A 125 -9.71 -5.91 8.88
N MET A 126 -9.91 -4.59 8.79
CA MET A 126 -9.03 -3.65 8.09
C MET A 126 -8.01 -3.08 9.08
N ILE A 127 -6.77 -3.57 9.05
CA ILE A 127 -5.70 -3.14 9.96
C ILE A 127 -4.33 -3.40 9.36
N GLY A 128 -3.41 -2.43 9.40
CA GLY A 128 -2.12 -2.53 8.71
C GLY A 128 -1.31 -3.79 9.07
N ILE A 129 -1.14 -4.07 10.36
CA ILE A 129 -0.63 -5.35 10.87
C ILE A 129 -1.53 -5.77 12.02
N LEU A 130 -2.01 -7.02 12.01
CA LEU A 130 -2.81 -7.56 13.09
C LEU A 130 -1.94 -7.76 14.35
N PRO A 131 -2.23 -7.10 15.49
CA PRO A 131 -1.35 -7.11 16.67
C PRO A 131 -1.13 -8.49 17.30
N THR A 132 -2.04 -9.43 17.04
CA THR A 132 -2.05 -10.81 17.54
C THR A 132 -1.39 -11.82 16.60
N LEU A 133 -0.90 -11.40 15.42
CA LEU A 133 -0.07 -12.28 14.58
C LEU A 133 1.25 -12.60 15.29
N ASP A 134 1.59 -13.88 15.33
CA ASP A 134 2.88 -14.37 15.80
C ASP A 134 3.69 -15.01 14.66
N ARG A 135 4.94 -15.35 14.94
CA ARG A 135 5.88 -15.98 14.01
C ARG A 135 5.38 -17.33 13.52
N ASP A 136 4.68 -18.07 14.38
CA ASP A 136 4.13 -19.39 14.07
C ASP A 136 2.95 -19.30 13.08
N ASP A 137 2.33 -18.13 12.95
CA ASP A 137 1.31 -17.84 11.95
C ASP A 137 1.91 -17.55 10.57
N LEU A 138 3.12 -16.97 10.52
CA LEU A 138 3.80 -16.50 9.31
C LEU A 138 4.84 -17.50 8.82
N VAL A 139 4.40 -18.73 8.55
CA VAL A 139 5.21 -19.85 8.04
C VAL A 139 4.74 -20.29 6.66
N SER A 140 5.60 -20.98 5.90
CA SER A 140 5.28 -21.41 4.53
C SER A 140 4.03 -22.30 4.42
N SER A 141 3.71 -23.09 5.47
CA SER A 141 2.51 -23.92 5.50
C SER A 141 1.20 -23.13 5.57
N ASN A 142 1.28 -21.85 5.92
CA ASN A 142 0.14 -20.94 5.99
C ASN A 142 0.09 -19.98 4.79
N LEU A 143 0.90 -20.21 3.73
CA LEU A 143 0.75 -19.52 2.46
C LEU A 143 -0.52 -20.01 1.77
N SER A 144 -1.20 -19.11 1.06
CA SER A 144 -2.35 -19.45 0.23
C SER A 144 -1.98 -20.51 -0.81
N ASP A 145 -2.91 -21.45 -1.05
CA ASP A 145 -2.75 -22.54 -2.01
C ASP A 145 -2.87 -22.05 -3.47
N VAL A 146 -1.85 -21.28 -3.88
CA VAL A 146 -1.71 -20.72 -5.23
C VAL A 146 -0.25 -20.88 -5.67
N ASP A 147 -0.03 -21.62 -6.75
CA ASP A 147 1.31 -21.95 -7.31
C ASP A 147 2.23 -20.74 -7.43
N ARG A 148 1.67 -19.57 -7.76
CA ARG A 148 2.41 -18.32 -7.89
C ARG A 148 3.12 -17.90 -6.60
N TYR A 149 2.47 -18.05 -5.44
CA TYR A 149 3.05 -17.62 -4.16
C TYR A 149 4.18 -18.55 -3.72
N ALA A 150 4.01 -19.87 -3.89
CA ALA A 150 5.07 -20.84 -3.66
C ALA A 150 6.27 -20.58 -4.58
N LEU A 151 6.03 -20.35 -5.87
CA LEU A 151 7.10 -20.05 -6.82
C LEU A 151 7.83 -18.74 -6.48
N LEU A 152 7.09 -17.69 -6.09
CA LEU A 152 7.69 -16.42 -5.69
C LEU A 152 8.57 -16.58 -4.45
N ASN A 153 8.08 -17.31 -3.43
CA ASN A 153 8.86 -17.68 -2.26
C ASN A 153 10.19 -18.34 -2.66
N ASP A 154 10.11 -19.37 -3.48
CA ASP A 154 11.29 -20.16 -3.87
C ASP A 154 12.30 -19.31 -4.65
N GLN A 155 11.84 -18.41 -5.54
CA GLN A 155 12.73 -17.54 -6.29
C GLN A 155 13.38 -16.46 -5.44
N ILE A 156 12.68 -15.88 -4.45
CA ILE A 156 13.27 -14.88 -3.54
C ILE A 156 14.27 -15.56 -2.58
N VAL A 157 13.90 -16.71 -2.00
CA VAL A 157 14.80 -17.50 -1.14
C VAL A 157 16.05 -17.91 -1.91
N ALA A 158 15.90 -18.43 -3.14
CA ALA A 158 17.03 -18.82 -3.97
C ALA A 158 17.91 -17.61 -4.39
N ALA A 159 17.31 -16.44 -4.65
CA ALA A 159 18.04 -15.23 -4.97
C ALA A 159 18.83 -14.69 -3.77
N ARG A 160 18.27 -14.80 -2.56
CA ARG A 160 18.92 -14.40 -1.31
C ARG A 160 20.07 -15.36 -0.93
N GLY A 161 19.83 -16.66 -1.00
CA GLY A 161 20.80 -17.71 -0.69
C GLY A 161 20.97 -18.03 0.81
N GLU A 162 20.18 -17.40 1.69
CA GLU A 162 20.19 -17.59 3.15
C GLU A 162 18.83 -17.23 3.76
N ASP A 163 18.64 -17.50 5.06
CA ASP A 163 17.45 -17.07 5.82
C ASP A 163 17.33 -15.53 5.84
N PHE A 164 16.11 -15.02 5.92
CA PHE A 164 15.85 -13.60 6.09
C PHE A 164 16.05 -13.21 7.55
N THR A 165 16.83 -12.16 7.78
CA THR A 165 16.96 -11.52 9.10
C THR A 165 15.98 -10.36 9.19
N LEU A 166 15.08 -10.43 10.18
CA LEU A 166 14.22 -9.34 10.59
C LEU A 166 14.84 -8.69 11.82
N ASP A 167 15.34 -7.47 11.68
CA ASP A 167 15.90 -6.65 12.76
C ASP A 167 15.30 -5.24 12.67
N ILE A 168 14.31 -4.97 13.51
CA ILE A 168 13.55 -3.72 13.53
C ILE A 168 13.69 -3.10 14.92
N GLU A 169 14.35 -1.96 14.97
CA GLU A 169 14.50 -1.14 16.18
C GLU A 169 13.45 -0.02 16.18
N GLY A 170 12.48 -0.10 17.08
CA GLY A 170 11.41 0.88 17.30
C GLY A 170 11.30 1.27 18.77
N VAL A 171 10.06 1.35 19.29
CA VAL A 171 9.81 1.50 20.74
C VAL A 171 10.45 0.33 21.52
N GLU A 172 10.25 -0.88 21.00
CA GLU A 172 10.98 -2.09 21.36
C GLU A 172 11.87 -2.53 20.18
N ARG A 173 12.73 -3.55 20.39
CA ARG A 173 13.49 -4.20 19.32
C ARG A 173 12.94 -5.58 19.03
N LEU A 174 12.74 -5.88 17.74
CA LEU A 174 12.48 -7.21 17.23
C LEU A 174 13.71 -7.70 16.47
N SER A 175 14.23 -8.88 16.82
CA SER A 175 15.30 -9.56 16.09
C SER A 175 14.94 -11.04 15.96
N CYS A 176 14.68 -11.50 14.73
CA CYS A 176 14.39 -12.90 14.45
C CYS A 176 14.75 -13.28 13.01
N THR A 177 14.69 -14.57 12.70
CA THR A 177 14.87 -15.08 11.34
C THR A 177 13.61 -15.71 10.78
N SER A 178 13.48 -15.69 9.45
CA SER A 178 12.46 -16.39 8.67
C SER A 178 13.11 -17.16 7.53
N ARG A 179 12.54 -18.32 7.19
CA ARG A 179 12.97 -19.17 6.06
C ARG A 179 12.19 -18.92 4.78
N SER A 180 11.20 -18.05 4.83
CA SER A 180 10.29 -17.76 3.73
C SER A 180 9.90 -16.29 3.72
N ILE A 181 9.25 -15.90 2.63
CA ILE A 181 8.70 -14.55 2.49
C ILE A 181 7.42 -14.33 3.31
N ALA A 182 6.87 -15.37 3.95
CA ALA A 182 5.60 -15.32 4.67
C ALA A 182 5.41 -14.10 5.61
N PRO A 183 6.45 -13.55 6.28
CA PRO A 183 6.29 -12.34 7.06
C PRO A 183 5.79 -11.10 6.30
N GLU A 184 5.97 -11.00 4.96
CA GLU A 184 5.36 -9.89 4.20
C GLU A 184 3.83 -9.92 4.23
N ALA A 185 3.20 -11.09 4.38
CA ALA A 185 1.74 -11.22 4.41
C ALA A 185 1.08 -10.49 5.59
N ALA A 186 1.84 -10.18 6.65
CA ALA A 186 1.33 -9.36 7.74
C ALA A 186 1.02 -7.92 7.32
N CYS A 187 1.59 -7.45 6.21
CA CYS A 187 1.46 -6.08 5.73
C CYS A 187 0.22 -5.92 4.86
N THR A 188 -0.92 -5.55 5.45
CA THR A 188 -2.10 -5.18 4.65
C THR A 188 -2.16 -3.69 4.36
N SER A 189 -2.69 -3.33 3.20
CA SER A 189 -2.63 -1.99 2.63
C SER A 189 -3.97 -1.51 2.08
N VAL A 190 -4.08 -0.20 1.92
CA VAL A 190 -5.00 0.43 0.96
C VAL A 190 -4.17 0.93 -0.21
N GLN A 191 -4.57 0.56 -1.42
CA GLN A 191 -3.90 0.97 -2.64
C GLN A 191 -4.83 1.88 -3.44
N LEU A 192 -4.34 3.08 -3.77
CA LEU A 192 -5.07 4.12 -4.48
C LEU A 192 -4.55 4.21 -5.91
N HIS A 193 -5.42 4.06 -6.90
CA HIS A 193 -5.02 4.15 -8.30
C HIS A 193 -5.55 5.43 -8.91
N LEU A 194 -4.70 6.15 -9.63
CA LEU A 194 -5.10 7.29 -10.45
C LEU A 194 -4.71 7.05 -11.91
N GLN A 195 -5.70 7.00 -12.81
CA GLN A 195 -5.42 6.93 -14.24
C GLN A 195 -4.87 8.28 -14.73
N VAL A 196 -3.75 8.23 -15.44
CA VAL A 196 -3.01 9.40 -15.89
C VAL A 196 -2.63 9.29 -17.36
N THR A 197 -2.52 10.43 -18.03
CA THR A 197 -1.94 10.50 -19.38
C THR A 197 -0.41 10.48 -19.31
N PRO A 198 0.28 9.98 -20.35
CA PRO A 198 1.75 10.03 -20.42
C PRO A 198 2.36 11.40 -20.09
N ALA A 199 1.77 12.48 -20.63
CA ALA A 199 2.27 13.84 -20.45
C ALA A 199 2.19 14.36 -19.00
N ARG A 200 1.26 13.83 -18.18
CA ARG A 200 1.07 14.23 -16.78
C ARG A 200 1.68 13.23 -15.79
N PHE A 201 2.22 12.12 -16.29
CA PHE A 201 2.61 10.99 -15.46
C PHE A 201 3.67 11.41 -14.43
N ALA A 202 4.73 12.08 -14.88
CA ALA A 202 5.84 12.47 -14.01
C ALA A 202 5.40 13.46 -12.92
N ASP A 203 4.55 14.43 -13.26
CA ASP A 203 4.07 15.42 -12.30
C ASP A 203 3.20 14.79 -11.22
N VAL A 204 2.27 13.91 -11.61
CA VAL A 204 1.41 13.17 -10.67
C VAL A 204 2.25 12.21 -9.81
N TRP A 205 3.20 11.50 -10.41
CA TRP A 205 4.11 10.62 -9.69
C TRP A 205 4.94 11.39 -8.66
N ASN A 206 5.61 12.46 -9.08
CA ASN A 206 6.49 13.23 -8.21
C ASN A 206 5.70 13.91 -7.09
N ALA A 207 4.47 14.38 -7.36
CA ALA A 207 3.55 14.85 -6.33
C ALA A 207 3.23 13.74 -5.31
N ALA A 208 2.82 12.55 -5.78
CA ALA A 208 2.51 11.40 -4.93
C ALA A 208 3.73 10.93 -4.11
N GLN A 209 4.93 10.98 -4.69
CA GLN A 209 6.17 10.62 -4.01
C GLN A 209 6.57 11.65 -2.95
N ALA A 210 6.38 12.95 -3.22
CA ALA A 210 6.69 14.03 -2.27
C ALA A 210 5.81 13.97 -1.01
N ILE A 211 4.56 13.54 -1.13
CA ILE A 211 3.58 13.49 -0.02
C ILE A 211 3.44 12.11 0.62
N ALA A 212 4.20 11.10 0.17
CA ALA A 212 4.14 9.75 0.70
C ALA A 212 4.37 9.72 2.23
N ALA A 213 5.33 10.50 2.73
CA ALA A 213 5.57 10.65 4.16
C ALA A 213 4.37 11.22 4.93
N VAL A 214 3.66 12.18 4.34
CA VAL A 214 2.48 12.80 4.96
C VAL A 214 1.34 11.78 5.05
N GLN A 215 1.10 11.02 3.99
CA GLN A 215 0.11 9.94 4.00
C GLN A 215 0.42 8.91 5.10
N VAL A 216 1.67 8.48 5.23
CA VAL A 216 2.09 7.56 6.28
C VAL A 216 1.88 8.18 7.67
N ALA A 217 2.31 9.43 7.88
CA ALA A 217 2.17 10.09 9.18
C ALA A 217 0.70 10.13 9.66
N ILE A 218 -0.21 10.58 8.80
CA ILE A 218 -1.63 10.72 9.13
C ILE A 218 -2.40 9.39 9.11
N GLY A 219 -1.92 8.42 8.33
CA GLY A 219 -2.56 7.13 8.09
C GLY A 219 -2.00 5.94 8.86
N ALA A 220 -0.89 6.08 9.60
CA ALA A 220 -0.20 4.96 10.25
C ALA A 220 -1.15 4.10 11.12
N ASN A 221 -1.04 2.78 10.97
CA ASN A 221 -1.99 1.82 11.56
C ASN A 221 -1.38 0.42 11.82
N SER A 222 -0.06 0.34 12.06
CA SER A 222 0.65 -0.94 12.27
C SER A 222 1.75 -0.87 13.34
N PRO A 223 1.42 -0.46 14.58
CA PRO A 223 2.41 -0.27 15.63
C PRO A 223 3.00 -1.56 16.22
N PHE A 224 2.33 -2.71 16.00
CA PHE A 224 2.71 -3.98 16.61
C PHE A 224 3.13 -5.02 15.56
N LEU A 225 4.12 -5.84 15.91
CA LEU A 225 4.57 -7.00 15.14
C LEU A 225 5.13 -8.06 16.10
N PHE A 226 4.67 -9.31 16.00
CA PHE A 226 5.10 -10.43 16.85
C PHE A 226 5.09 -10.07 18.34
N GLY A 227 4.01 -9.42 18.77
CA GLY A 227 3.79 -8.98 20.13
C GLY A 227 4.68 -7.85 20.64
N ARG A 228 5.51 -7.22 19.79
CA ARG A 228 6.35 -6.06 20.12
C ARG A 228 5.76 -4.78 19.56
N GLU A 229 5.82 -3.69 20.32
CA GLU A 229 5.57 -2.34 19.80
C GLU A 229 6.84 -1.84 19.09
N LEU A 230 6.74 -1.50 17.80
CA LEU A 230 7.88 -1.12 16.97
C LEU A 230 7.72 0.31 16.44
N TRP A 231 7.54 0.48 15.13
CA TRP A 231 7.33 1.77 14.47
C TRP A 231 5.83 2.04 14.38
N ARG A 232 5.40 3.30 14.31
CA ARG A 232 3.97 3.61 14.11
C ARG A 232 3.41 3.00 12.82
N GLU A 233 4.26 2.90 11.80
CA GLU A 233 4.02 2.14 10.59
C GLU A 233 5.17 1.15 10.37
N SER A 234 4.99 -0.10 10.84
CA SER A 234 6.01 -1.15 10.80
C SER A 234 6.03 -1.96 9.50
N ARG A 235 5.05 -1.79 8.60
CA ARG A 235 5.01 -2.54 7.33
C ARG A 235 6.22 -2.23 6.44
N PRO A 236 6.67 -0.97 6.27
CA PRO A 236 7.80 -0.69 5.38
C PRO A 236 9.11 -1.40 5.77
N PRO A 237 9.60 -1.36 7.03
CA PRO A 237 10.77 -2.13 7.39
C PRO A 237 10.52 -3.64 7.34
N LEU A 238 9.34 -4.13 7.74
CA LEU A 238 9.01 -5.55 7.67
C LEU A 238 9.05 -6.07 6.23
N PHE A 239 8.29 -5.45 5.33
CA PHE A 239 8.16 -5.83 3.93
C PHE A 239 9.52 -5.75 3.22
N THR A 240 10.33 -4.73 3.52
CA THR A 240 11.68 -4.61 2.96
C THR A 240 12.56 -5.78 3.37
N GLN A 241 12.60 -6.12 4.65
CA GLN A 241 13.48 -7.17 5.17
C GLN A 241 13.00 -8.59 4.83
N SER A 242 11.69 -8.82 4.79
CA SER A 242 11.09 -10.15 4.49
C SER A 242 11.14 -10.53 3.01
N THR A 243 11.42 -9.57 2.12
CA THR A 243 11.51 -9.79 0.66
C THR A 243 12.89 -9.43 0.09
N ASP A 244 13.88 -9.14 0.96
CA ASP A 244 15.18 -8.69 0.50
C ASP A 244 15.99 -9.83 -0.11
N THR A 245 16.15 -9.79 -1.44
CA THR A 245 16.98 -10.74 -2.19
C THR A 245 18.48 -10.49 -2.01
N ARG A 246 18.89 -9.47 -1.26
CA ARG A 246 20.30 -9.11 -1.09
C ARG A 246 20.87 -9.72 0.20
N PRO A 247 21.93 -10.54 0.12
CA PRO A 247 22.74 -10.86 1.29
C PRO A 247 23.49 -9.60 1.79
N PRO A 248 24.02 -9.61 3.03
CA PRO A 248 24.67 -8.44 3.64
C PRO A 248 25.75 -7.77 2.78
N GLU A 249 26.52 -8.54 2.02
CA GLU A 249 27.57 -8.03 1.13
C GLU A 249 26.99 -7.18 -0.01
N LEU A 250 25.88 -7.60 -0.61
CA LEU A 250 25.21 -6.81 -1.67
C LEU A 250 24.56 -5.56 -1.10
N GLN A 251 24.04 -5.63 0.13
CA GLN A 251 23.53 -4.44 0.83
C GLN A 251 24.66 -3.42 1.06
N ALA A 252 25.82 -3.88 1.53
CA ALA A 252 27.01 -3.04 1.75
C ALA A 252 27.57 -2.43 0.45
N GLN A 253 27.40 -3.11 -0.69
CA GLN A 253 27.76 -2.61 -2.02
C GLN A 253 26.75 -1.59 -2.61
N GLY A 254 25.65 -1.32 -1.92
CA GLY A 254 24.61 -0.41 -2.40
C GLY A 254 23.73 -1.00 -3.50
N VAL A 255 23.64 -2.34 -3.61
CA VAL A 255 22.67 -2.97 -4.52
C VAL A 255 21.27 -2.60 -4.08
N ARG A 256 20.39 -2.31 -5.05
CA ARG A 256 19.04 -1.79 -4.80
C ARG A 256 18.13 -2.87 -4.20
N PRO A 257 17.43 -2.63 -3.07
CA PRO A 257 16.34 -3.52 -2.67
C PRO A 257 15.20 -3.47 -3.68
N ARG A 258 14.42 -4.55 -3.74
CA ARG A 258 13.17 -4.61 -4.53
C ARG A 258 12.08 -3.75 -3.92
N THR A 259 12.07 -3.65 -2.60
CA THR A 259 11.20 -2.76 -1.83
C THR A 259 11.95 -1.46 -1.60
N TRP A 260 11.53 -0.40 -2.27
CA TRP A 260 12.35 0.81 -2.41
C TRP A 260 11.47 2.07 -2.55
N PHE A 261 11.88 3.20 -1.95
CA PHE A 261 11.24 4.53 -2.08
C PHE A 261 11.44 5.24 -3.46
N GLY A 262 12.66 5.68 -3.76
CA GLY A 262 13.18 6.08 -5.09
C GLY A 262 14.63 6.59 -4.93
N GLU A 263 15.32 7.00 -5.99
CA GLU A 263 16.62 7.73 -5.85
C GLU A 263 16.61 9.11 -6.51
N ARG A 264 15.54 9.41 -7.26
CA ARG A 264 15.41 10.65 -8.02
C ARG A 264 13.95 10.92 -8.37
N TRP A 265 13.66 12.20 -8.60
CA TRP A 265 12.44 12.61 -9.29
C TRP A 265 12.49 12.13 -10.74
N ILE A 266 11.34 11.76 -11.29
CA ILE A 266 11.26 11.24 -12.67
C ILE A 266 10.79 12.31 -13.65
N THR A 267 11.02 12.04 -14.93
CA THR A 267 10.58 12.87 -16.06
C THR A 267 9.56 12.15 -16.94
N SER A 268 9.47 10.83 -16.84
CA SER A 268 8.49 10.03 -17.59
C SER A 268 8.16 8.70 -16.90
N ALA A 269 7.05 8.06 -17.31
CA ALA A 269 6.76 6.68 -16.89
C ALA A 269 7.82 5.68 -17.36
N TYR A 270 8.45 5.94 -18.51
CA TYR A 270 9.49 5.09 -19.09
C TYR A 270 10.69 4.96 -18.14
N ASP A 271 11.08 6.04 -17.46
CA ASP A 271 12.20 6.06 -16.50
C ASP A 271 12.10 4.93 -15.47
N LEU A 272 10.87 4.61 -15.02
CA LEU A 272 10.62 3.59 -14.00
C LEU A 272 10.64 2.16 -14.57
N PHE A 273 10.09 1.95 -15.76
CA PHE A 273 10.12 0.64 -16.41
C PHE A 273 11.53 0.29 -16.90
N GLU A 274 12.28 1.27 -17.40
CA GLU A 274 13.69 1.12 -17.72
C GLU A 274 14.50 0.81 -16.46
N GLU A 275 14.24 1.51 -15.36
CA GLU A 275 14.89 1.25 -14.07
C GLU A 275 14.65 -0.20 -13.61
N ASN A 276 13.42 -0.71 -13.76
CA ASN A 276 13.09 -2.09 -13.43
C ASN A 276 13.95 -3.08 -14.22
N LEU A 277 14.12 -2.86 -15.52
CA LEU A 277 14.93 -3.71 -16.41
C LEU A 277 16.42 -3.61 -16.09
N ARG A 278 16.90 -2.41 -15.74
CA ARG A 278 18.31 -2.12 -15.52
C ARG A 278 18.86 -2.71 -14.24
N TYR A 279 18.09 -2.67 -13.15
CA TYR A 279 18.61 -2.99 -11.81
C TYR A 279 18.08 -4.27 -11.20
N TYR A 280 16.97 -4.82 -11.69
CA TYR A 280 16.33 -5.96 -11.04
C TYR A 280 16.34 -7.21 -11.93
N PRO A 281 16.95 -8.32 -11.49
CA PRO A 281 16.80 -9.60 -12.16
C PRO A 281 15.32 -10.05 -12.20
N PRO A 282 14.83 -10.67 -13.27
CA PRO A 282 13.49 -11.28 -13.26
C PRO A 282 13.40 -12.43 -12.25
N LEU A 283 12.38 -12.40 -11.37
CA LEU A 283 12.09 -13.52 -10.46
C LEU A 283 11.27 -14.61 -11.16
N LEU A 284 10.32 -14.22 -12.02
CA LEU A 284 9.39 -15.11 -12.69
C LEU A 284 9.61 -15.04 -14.21
N PRO A 285 10.58 -15.77 -14.78
CA PRO A 285 10.92 -15.72 -16.21
C PRO A 285 9.93 -16.48 -17.09
N ILE A 286 8.65 -16.11 -17.01
CA ILE A 286 7.54 -16.70 -17.76
C ILE A 286 7.26 -15.83 -18.96
N CYS A 287 7.40 -16.37 -20.17
CA CYS A 287 7.19 -15.63 -21.40
C CYS A 287 5.81 -15.95 -21.97
N ASP A 288 5.13 -14.92 -22.47
CA ASP A 288 3.93 -15.08 -23.29
C ASP A 288 4.33 -15.38 -24.74
N ASP A 289 3.42 -16.02 -25.49
CA ASP A 289 3.62 -16.25 -26.93
C ASP A 289 3.59 -14.95 -27.76
N GLU A 290 2.99 -13.87 -27.24
CA GLU A 290 2.83 -12.58 -27.92
C GLU A 290 4.18 -11.92 -28.26
N ASP A 291 4.46 -11.64 -29.53
CA ASP A 291 5.53 -10.70 -29.90
C ASP A 291 4.98 -9.26 -29.89
N PRO A 292 5.38 -8.42 -28.92
CA PRO A 292 4.79 -7.09 -28.76
C PRO A 292 5.09 -6.16 -29.94
N LEU A 293 6.22 -6.33 -30.63
CA LEU A 293 6.58 -5.47 -31.76
C LEU A 293 5.79 -5.83 -33.02
N SER A 294 5.61 -7.13 -33.27
CA SER A 294 4.75 -7.61 -34.36
C SER A 294 3.28 -7.18 -34.17
N VAL A 295 2.78 -7.19 -32.92
CA VAL A 295 1.42 -6.66 -32.62
C VAL A 295 1.32 -5.17 -32.94
N LEU A 296 2.34 -4.37 -32.58
CA LEU A 296 2.37 -2.94 -32.90
C LEU A 296 2.42 -2.69 -34.40
N ASP A 297 3.24 -3.44 -35.14
CA ASP A 297 3.38 -3.31 -36.60
C ASP A 297 2.08 -3.66 -37.34
N ALA A 298 1.29 -4.58 -36.78
CA ALA A 298 -0.06 -4.89 -37.25
C ALA A 298 -1.12 -3.84 -36.84
N GLY A 299 -0.74 -2.76 -36.14
CA GLY A 299 -1.64 -1.73 -35.64
C GLY A 299 -2.37 -2.09 -34.35
N GLY A 300 -2.07 -3.25 -33.73
CA GLY A 300 -2.64 -3.69 -32.46
C GLY A 300 -2.00 -3.02 -31.24
N VAL A 301 -2.51 -3.34 -30.04
CA VAL A 301 -1.98 -2.87 -28.75
C VAL A 301 -1.44 -4.09 -27.99
N PRO A 302 -0.12 -4.17 -27.76
CA PRO A 302 0.48 -5.32 -27.08
C PRO A 302 0.17 -5.31 -25.58
N LYS A 303 0.04 -6.49 -24.99
CA LYS A 303 -0.17 -6.66 -23.55
C LYS A 303 1.07 -6.29 -22.72
N LEU A 304 2.26 -6.40 -23.32
CA LEU A 304 3.54 -6.19 -22.65
C LEU A 304 3.69 -7.10 -21.41
N GLY A 305 3.29 -8.37 -21.55
CA GLY A 305 3.15 -9.33 -20.44
C GLY A 305 4.38 -9.44 -19.56
N GLU A 306 5.57 -9.61 -20.14
CA GLU A 306 6.82 -9.72 -19.37
C GLU A 306 7.15 -8.44 -18.61
N LEU A 307 6.86 -7.26 -19.19
CA LEU A 307 7.09 -5.98 -18.52
C LEU A 307 6.14 -5.77 -17.34
N VAL A 308 4.86 -6.12 -17.51
CA VAL A 308 3.86 -6.05 -16.43
C VAL A 308 4.18 -7.05 -15.32
N LEU A 309 4.54 -8.29 -15.67
CA LEU A 309 4.91 -9.34 -14.71
C LEU A 309 6.17 -8.94 -13.91
N HIS A 310 7.22 -8.47 -14.59
CA HIS A 310 8.45 -8.03 -13.93
C HIS A 310 8.19 -6.86 -12.98
N ASN A 311 7.43 -5.87 -13.42
CA ASN A 311 7.01 -4.73 -12.58
C ASN A 311 6.20 -5.17 -11.36
N GLY A 312 5.43 -6.25 -11.45
CA GLY A 312 4.71 -6.86 -10.34
C GLY A 312 5.61 -7.49 -9.25
N THR A 313 6.91 -7.63 -9.51
CA THR A 313 7.92 -8.20 -8.56
C THR A 313 8.95 -7.16 -8.08
N VAL A 314 8.65 -5.88 -8.30
CA VAL A 314 9.39 -4.73 -7.76
C VAL A 314 8.41 -3.91 -6.93
N TYR A 315 8.64 -3.87 -5.62
CA TYR A 315 7.66 -3.44 -4.62
C TYR A 315 7.88 -1.98 -4.23
N ARG A 316 7.59 -1.08 -5.17
CA ARG A 316 7.67 0.37 -4.94
C ARG A 316 6.46 0.88 -4.16
N TRP A 317 6.63 1.92 -3.36
CA TRP A 317 5.53 2.56 -2.62
C TRP A 317 4.57 3.37 -3.50
N ASN A 318 5.05 3.91 -4.61
CA ASN A 318 4.23 4.28 -5.76
C ASN A 318 4.65 3.37 -6.92
N ARG A 319 3.73 2.80 -7.69
CA ARG A 319 4.03 1.84 -8.77
C ARG A 319 3.48 2.32 -10.11
N PRO A 320 4.28 2.30 -11.20
CA PRO A 320 3.78 2.62 -12.52
C PRO A 320 2.97 1.42 -13.01
N VAL A 321 1.80 1.67 -13.57
CA VAL A 321 0.97 0.59 -14.11
C VAL A 321 0.67 0.87 -15.57
N TYR A 322 1.05 -0.07 -16.42
CA TYR A 322 0.54 -0.22 -17.78
C TYR A 322 -0.65 -1.17 -17.75
N GLY A 323 -1.75 -0.80 -18.39
CA GLY A 323 -2.92 -1.66 -18.50
C GLY A 323 -3.66 -1.40 -19.82
N ILE A 324 -4.56 -2.31 -20.17
CA ILE A 324 -5.42 -2.19 -21.36
C ILE A 324 -6.87 -2.28 -20.90
N ALA A 325 -7.70 -1.35 -21.36
CA ALA A 325 -9.14 -1.34 -21.15
C ALA A 325 -9.83 -1.04 -22.49
N ASP A 326 -10.82 -1.86 -22.86
CA ASP A 326 -11.55 -1.75 -24.14
C ASP A 326 -10.62 -1.67 -25.37
N GLY A 327 -9.50 -2.41 -25.33
CA GLY A 327 -8.49 -2.42 -26.40
C GLY A 327 -7.58 -1.18 -26.44
N VAL A 328 -7.69 -0.26 -25.47
CA VAL A 328 -6.88 0.97 -25.40
C VAL A 328 -5.89 0.90 -24.23
N PRO A 329 -4.60 1.20 -24.44
CA PRO A 329 -3.62 1.21 -23.37
C PRO A 329 -3.79 2.47 -22.50
N HIS A 330 -3.57 2.32 -21.20
CA HIS A 330 -3.59 3.42 -20.25
C HIS A 330 -2.46 3.28 -19.22
N LEU A 331 -2.12 4.41 -18.59
CA LEU A 331 -1.19 4.45 -17.47
C LEU A 331 -1.93 4.78 -16.17
N ARG A 332 -1.44 4.23 -15.07
CA ARG A 332 -1.87 4.61 -13.72
C ARG A 332 -0.67 4.82 -12.81
N VAL A 333 -0.82 5.75 -11.87
CA VAL A 333 -0.01 5.77 -10.65
C VAL A 333 -0.79 5.01 -9.60
N GLU A 334 -0.19 3.95 -9.06
CA GLU A 334 -0.74 3.20 -7.94
C GLU A 334 0.05 3.56 -6.68
N ASN A 335 -0.62 4.19 -5.72
CA ASN A 335 -0.07 4.59 -4.43
C ASN A 335 -0.38 3.52 -3.38
N ARG A 336 0.67 2.97 -2.76
CA ARG A 336 0.61 1.76 -1.91
C ARG A 336 1.11 2.02 -0.48
N VAL A 337 1.23 3.29 -0.09
CA VAL A 337 1.86 3.68 1.18
C VAL A 337 0.94 3.45 2.39
N LEU A 338 -0.38 3.50 2.20
CA LEU A 338 -1.35 3.48 3.29
C LEU A 338 -1.59 2.07 3.83
N PRO A 339 -1.73 1.90 5.15
CA PRO A 339 -2.20 0.65 5.74
C PRO A 339 -3.70 0.49 5.54
N ALA A 340 -4.19 -0.75 5.64
CA ALA A 340 -5.62 -1.01 5.72
C ALA A 340 -6.28 -0.31 6.93
N GLY A 341 -7.47 0.25 6.73
CA GLY A 341 -8.34 0.80 7.79
C GLY A 341 -7.93 2.18 8.33
N PRO A 342 -8.36 2.55 9.56
CA PRO A 342 -9.18 1.75 10.46
C PRO A 342 -10.60 1.52 9.99
N THR A 343 -11.33 2.54 9.57
CA THR A 343 -12.71 2.41 9.07
C THR A 343 -12.83 2.74 7.58
N VAL A 344 -13.97 2.42 6.97
CA VAL A 344 -14.28 2.91 5.61
C VAL A 344 -14.22 4.43 5.55
N THR A 345 -14.75 5.12 6.57
CA THR A 345 -14.69 6.58 6.68
C THR A 345 -13.24 7.06 6.68
N ASP A 346 -12.37 6.37 7.41
CA ASP A 346 -10.94 6.71 7.47
C ASP A 346 -10.21 6.46 6.15
N VAL A 347 -10.52 5.36 5.46
CA VAL A 347 -9.98 5.02 4.13
C VAL A 347 -10.37 6.07 3.10
N ILE A 348 -11.63 6.48 3.08
CA ILE A 348 -12.11 7.49 2.13
C ILE A 348 -11.56 8.88 2.48
N ALA A 349 -11.39 9.22 3.76
CA ALA A 349 -10.70 10.44 4.17
C ALA A 349 -9.25 10.49 3.65
N ASN A 350 -8.51 9.39 3.77
CA ASN A 350 -7.16 9.28 3.23
C ASN A 350 -7.15 9.41 1.69
N ALA A 351 -8.12 8.80 1.01
CA ALA A 351 -8.26 8.89 -0.44
C ALA A 351 -8.57 10.31 -0.91
N ALA A 352 -9.53 10.99 -0.28
CA ALA A 352 -9.89 12.37 -0.59
C ALA A 352 -8.70 13.32 -0.43
N PHE A 353 -7.98 13.19 0.69
CA PHE A 353 -6.75 13.96 0.93
C PHE A 353 -5.69 13.69 -0.15
N TYR A 354 -5.38 12.42 -0.43
CA TYR A 354 -4.42 12.04 -1.46
C TYR A 354 -4.76 12.64 -2.83
N TYR A 355 -5.98 12.39 -3.32
CA TYR A 355 -6.37 12.82 -4.66
C TYR A 355 -6.46 14.35 -4.79
N GLY A 356 -6.84 15.05 -3.73
CA GLY A 356 -6.83 16.51 -3.68
C GLY A 356 -5.40 17.06 -3.73
N VAL A 357 -4.54 16.64 -2.80
CA VAL A 357 -3.17 17.16 -2.70
C VAL A 357 -2.37 16.85 -3.96
N VAL A 358 -2.43 15.62 -4.46
CA VAL A 358 -1.71 15.22 -5.68
C VAL A 358 -2.16 16.05 -6.88
N ARG A 359 -3.45 16.37 -6.99
CA ARG A 359 -3.96 17.21 -8.07
C ARG A 359 -3.40 18.63 -8.00
N ALA A 360 -3.43 19.24 -6.83
CA ALA A 360 -2.93 20.60 -6.66
C ALA A 360 -1.41 20.67 -6.91
N LEU A 361 -0.63 19.76 -6.31
CA LEU A 361 0.82 19.72 -6.45
C LEU A 361 1.29 19.41 -7.88
N ALA A 362 0.59 18.52 -8.58
CA ALA A 362 0.91 18.20 -9.98
C ALA A 362 0.65 19.36 -10.96
N GLU A 363 -0.08 20.39 -10.54
CA GLU A 363 -0.42 21.55 -11.37
C GLU A 363 0.22 22.85 -10.87
N GLU A 364 1.07 22.78 -9.83
CA GLU A 364 1.81 23.92 -9.34
C GLU A 364 2.75 24.49 -10.41
N SER A 365 2.74 25.81 -10.59
CA SER A 365 3.66 26.49 -11.50
C SER A 365 5.13 26.32 -11.12
N ARG A 366 5.41 26.13 -9.82
CA ARG A 366 6.75 25.83 -9.29
C ARG A 366 6.67 24.54 -8.47
N PRO A 367 6.80 23.37 -9.13
CA PRO A 367 6.53 22.09 -8.50
C PRO A 367 7.33 21.84 -7.23
N VAL A 368 6.72 21.16 -6.25
CA VAL A 368 7.36 20.84 -4.97
C VAL A 368 8.68 20.07 -5.13
N TRP A 369 8.79 19.15 -6.09
CA TRP A 369 10.01 18.38 -6.36
C TRP A 369 11.17 19.20 -6.94
N SER A 370 10.92 20.43 -7.40
CA SER A 370 11.99 21.40 -7.74
C SER A 370 12.53 22.15 -6.52
N ARG A 371 11.86 22.01 -5.37
CA ARG A 371 12.14 22.75 -4.12
C ARG A 371 12.48 21.81 -2.95
N LEU A 372 12.05 20.55 -3.03
CA LEU A 372 12.31 19.48 -2.07
C LEU A 372 13.37 18.53 -2.68
N PRO A 373 14.57 18.43 -2.09
CA PRO A 373 15.54 17.43 -2.50
C PRO A 373 14.97 16.01 -2.35
N PHE A 374 15.31 15.12 -3.28
CA PHE A 374 14.74 13.77 -3.30
C PHE A 374 15.10 12.99 -2.02
N GLU A 375 16.34 13.12 -1.57
CA GLU A 375 16.85 12.52 -0.34
C GLU A 375 16.10 13.00 0.90
N ALA A 376 15.61 14.25 0.89
CA ALA A 376 14.77 14.78 1.97
C ALA A 376 13.37 14.13 1.95
N ALA A 377 12.79 13.91 0.76
CA ALA A 377 11.53 13.16 0.64
C ALA A 377 11.66 11.70 1.10
N ALA A 378 12.80 11.06 0.81
CA ALA A 378 13.10 9.70 1.29
C ALA A 378 13.27 9.65 2.81
N ALA A 379 14.05 10.58 3.38
CA ALA A 379 14.22 10.68 4.83
C ALA A 379 12.90 11.00 5.55
N ASN A 380 12.04 11.83 4.94
CA ASN A 380 10.69 12.10 5.44
C ASN A 380 9.85 10.82 5.53
N PHE A 381 9.95 9.94 4.53
CA PHE A 381 9.21 8.69 4.52
C PHE A 381 9.61 7.81 5.70
N ASP A 382 10.92 7.62 5.94
CA ASP A 382 11.42 6.86 7.09
C ASP A 382 11.01 7.49 8.44
N ALA A 383 11.10 8.82 8.54
CA ALA A 383 10.69 9.56 9.73
C ALA A 383 9.19 9.39 10.02
N ALA A 384 8.35 9.47 8.98
CA ALA A 384 6.91 9.23 9.08
C ALA A 384 6.59 7.80 9.46
N CYS A 385 7.30 6.81 8.91
CA CYS A 385 7.09 5.42 9.28
C CYS A 385 7.39 5.19 10.76
N ARG A 386 8.51 5.72 11.25
CA ARG A 386 8.95 5.57 12.64
C ARG A 386 8.03 6.29 13.62
N HIS A 387 7.71 7.55 13.35
CA HIS A 387 7.07 8.45 14.31
C HIS A 387 5.58 8.68 14.08
N GLY A 388 5.03 8.25 12.93
CA GLY A 388 3.62 8.42 12.60
C GLY A 388 3.21 9.89 12.60
N ILE A 389 2.07 10.18 13.24
CA ILE A 389 1.47 11.52 13.25
C ILE A 389 2.32 12.58 13.98
N ASP A 390 3.27 12.15 14.81
CA ASP A 390 4.21 13.02 15.51
C ASP A 390 5.52 13.25 14.73
N ALA A 391 5.61 12.77 13.49
CA ALA A 391 6.78 12.97 12.66
C ALA A 391 7.04 14.45 12.36
N ARG A 392 8.33 14.78 12.24
CA ARG A 392 8.81 16.08 11.76
C ARG A 392 9.46 15.87 10.39
N LEU A 393 9.04 16.66 9.41
CA LEU A 393 9.34 16.46 8.00
C LEU A 393 10.07 17.68 7.43
N GLN A 394 11.01 17.48 6.53
CA GLN A 394 11.60 18.53 5.71
C GLN A 394 10.63 18.95 4.61
N TRP A 395 10.25 20.23 4.57
CA TRP A 395 9.36 20.77 3.55
C TRP A 395 9.85 22.13 3.02
N PRO A 396 9.60 22.49 1.74
CA PRO A 396 10.00 23.79 1.22
C PRO A 396 9.42 24.97 2.01
N ARG A 397 10.25 25.97 2.34
CA ARG A 397 9.77 27.23 2.93
C ARG A 397 8.97 28.05 1.91
N GLY A 398 7.98 28.80 2.40
CA GLY A 398 7.32 29.85 1.62
C GLY A 398 8.30 30.93 1.16
N GLY A 399 8.13 31.43 -0.07
CA GLY A 399 8.91 32.54 -0.65
C GLY A 399 9.91 32.14 -1.75
N ARG A 400 10.41 33.15 -2.49
CA ARG A 400 11.26 32.96 -3.69
C ARG A 400 12.63 32.32 -3.42
N PHE A 401 13.19 32.49 -2.22
CA PHE A 401 14.57 32.08 -1.88
C PHE A 401 14.66 31.03 -0.76
N GLY A 402 13.57 30.33 -0.47
CA GLY A 402 13.53 29.35 0.62
C GLY A 402 14.14 27.99 0.23
N GLY A 403 15.09 27.51 1.03
CA GLY A 403 15.39 26.07 1.14
C GLY A 403 14.31 25.32 1.92
N THR A 404 14.59 24.11 2.40
CA THR A 404 13.67 23.36 3.26
C THR A 404 13.72 23.82 4.72
N ALA A 405 12.66 23.52 5.46
CA ALA A 405 12.59 23.61 6.91
C ALA A 405 11.97 22.34 7.47
N GLU A 406 12.35 22.02 8.70
CA GLU A 406 11.68 20.96 9.45
C GLU A 406 10.37 21.47 10.04
N VAL A 407 9.27 20.77 9.78
CA VAL A 407 7.91 21.11 10.19
C VAL A 407 7.21 19.88 10.78
N ASP A 408 6.36 20.06 11.78
CA ASP A 408 5.52 18.96 12.29
C ASP A 408 4.55 18.50 11.19
N ALA A 409 4.38 17.19 11.01
CA ALA A 409 3.50 16.64 9.98
C ALA A 409 2.07 17.20 10.08
N VAL A 410 1.52 17.29 11.30
CA VAL A 410 0.18 17.87 11.53
C VAL A 410 0.10 19.34 11.15
N ARG A 411 1.16 20.12 11.37
CA ARG A 411 1.21 21.54 10.98
C ARG A 411 1.30 21.70 9.48
N LEU A 412 2.15 20.90 8.83
CA LEU A 412 2.24 20.87 7.38
C LEU A 412 0.88 20.55 6.74
N VAL A 413 0.17 19.57 7.32
CA VAL A 413 -1.17 19.20 6.83
C VAL A 413 -2.17 20.33 7.05
N GLN A 414 -2.25 20.89 8.25
CA GLN A 414 -3.23 21.93 8.58
C GLN A 414 -2.99 23.23 7.84
N ASP A 415 -1.74 23.69 7.79
CA ASP A 415 -1.41 25.05 7.35
C ASP A 415 -1.19 25.13 5.82
N GLU A 416 -0.84 24.01 5.16
CA GLU A 416 -0.49 23.99 3.74
C GLU A 416 -1.26 22.95 2.93
N LEU A 417 -1.27 21.68 3.35
CA LEU A 417 -1.76 20.60 2.48
C LEU A 417 -3.28 20.44 2.47
N LEU A 418 -4.00 20.72 3.56
CA LEU A 418 -5.47 20.71 3.56
C LEU A 418 -6.05 21.76 2.63
N PRO A 419 -5.58 23.03 2.62
CA PRO A 419 -5.98 24.00 1.60
C PRO A 419 -5.71 23.54 0.16
N LEU A 420 -4.57 22.88 -0.08
CA LEU A 420 -4.26 22.30 -1.40
C LEU A 420 -5.18 21.12 -1.74
N ALA A 421 -5.52 20.30 -0.75
CA ALA A 421 -6.45 19.19 -0.92
C ALA A 421 -7.84 19.70 -1.32
N GLU A 422 -8.34 20.73 -0.65
CA GLU A 422 -9.62 21.38 -0.97
C GLU A 422 -9.63 21.89 -2.42
N ALA A 423 -8.63 22.70 -2.79
CA ALA A 423 -8.50 23.25 -4.13
C ALA A 423 -8.36 22.17 -5.21
N GLY A 424 -7.63 21.08 -4.92
CA GLY A 424 -7.47 19.95 -5.82
C GLY A 424 -8.76 19.15 -6.00
N LEU A 425 -9.52 18.92 -4.95
CA LEU A 425 -10.84 18.27 -5.00
C LEU A 425 -11.86 19.12 -5.77
N ASP A 426 -11.83 20.44 -5.60
CA ASP A 426 -12.63 21.37 -6.40
C ASP A 426 -12.26 21.32 -7.88
N ALA A 427 -10.96 21.25 -8.19
CA ALA A 427 -10.48 21.11 -9.56
C ALA A 427 -10.88 19.77 -10.22
N TRP A 428 -11.08 18.72 -9.42
CA TRP A 428 -11.70 17.47 -9.88
C TRP A 428 -13.21 17.58 -10.07
N GLY A 429 -13.85 18.60 -9.49
CA GLY A 429 -15.29 18.76 -9.45
C GLY A 429 -15.96 17.82 -8.47
N VAL A 430 -15.29 17.46 -7.37
CA VAL A 430 -15.88 16.74 -6.24
C VAL A 430 -16.87 17.66 -5.52
N GLU A 431 -18.00 17.10 -5.08
CA GLU A 431 -19.03 17.88 -4.40
C GLU A 431 -18.50 18.40 -3.04
N PRO A 432 -18.75 19.67 -2.68
CA PRO A 432 -18.31 20.23 -1.40
C PRO A 432 -18.71 19.40 -0.18
N ALA A 433 -19.90 18.78 -0.20
CA ALA A 433 -20.35 17.92 0.89
C ALA A 433 -19.44 16.69 1.13
N ASP A 434 -18.93 16.06 0.07
CA ASP A 434 -17.97 14.95 0.18
C ASP A 434 -16.61 15.50 0.64
N ARG A 435 -16.15 16.56 -0.02
CA ARG A 435 -14.86 17.23 0.27
C ARG A 435 -14.76 17.65 1.73
N ASP A 436 -15.72 18.41 2.23
CA ASP A 436 -15.70 19.00 3.58
C ASP A 436 -15.81 17.91 4.65
N LEU A 437 -16.65 16.89 4.43
CA LEU A 437 -16.78 15.77 5.36
C LEU A 437 -15.45 15.03 5.52
N TYR A 438 -14.84 14.62 4.41
CA TYR A 438 -13.66 13.75 4.45
C TYR A 438 -12.37 14.50 4.77
N LEU A 439 -12.23 15.76 4.34
CA LEU A 439 -11.10 16.60 4.78
C LEU A 439 -11.24 17.00 6.25
N GLY A 440 -12.46 17.20 6.76
CA GLY A 440 -12.70 17.43 8.19
C GLY A 440 -12.23 16.27 9.09
N VAL A 441 -12.34 15.02 8.62
CA VAL A 441 -11.77 13.86 9.33
C VAL A 441 -10.24 13.97 9.45
N ILE A 442 -9.56 14.40 8.39
CA ILE A 442 -8.09 14.58 8.39
C ILE A 442 -7.70 15.74 9.30
N GLU A 443 -8.44 16.84 9.26
CA GLU A 443 -8.25 17.99 10.14
C GLU A 443 -8.34 17.60 11.62
N GLU A 444 -9.39 16.87 12.00
CA GLU A 444 -9.60 16.43 13.39
C GLU A 444 -8.54 15.44 13.86
N ARG A 445 -8.09 14.51 12.99
CA ARG A 445 -6.94 13.65 13.29
C ARG A 445 -5.69 14.46 13.59
N CYS A 446 -5.41 15.51 12.79
CA CYS A 446 -4.27 16.39 13.01
C CYS A 446 -4.41 17.18 14.32
N ARG A 447 -5.61 17.76 14.57
CA ARG A 447 -5.92 18.53 15.77
C ARG A 447 -5.76 17.71 17.05
N LEU A 448 -6.20 16.46 17.02
CA LEU A 448 -6.13 15.53 18.16
C LEU A 448 -4.86 14.68 18.18
N ARG A 449 -3.99 14.82 17.18
CA ARG A 449 -2.80 13.97 16.95
C ARG A 449 -3.14 12.48 17.09
N THR A 450 -4.25 12.06 16.49
CA THR A 450 -4.76 10.68 16.60
C THR A 450 -4.91 10.03 15.22
N ASN A 451 -4.27 8.88 15.06
CA ASN A 451 -4.45 7.92 13.96
C ASN A 451 -4.57 6.48 14.53
N GLY A 452 -4.71 5.49 13.65
CA GLY A 452 -4.86 4.08 14.05
C GLY A 452 -3.73 3.56 14.93
N ALA A 453 -2.48 3.88 14.60
CA ALA A 453 -1.32 3.45 15.38
C ALA A 453 -1.30 4.08 16.78
N SER A 454 -1.57 5.38 16.88
CA SER A 454 -1.62 6.07 18.18
C SER A 454 -2.74 5.53 19.08
N TRP A 455 -3.92 5.22 18.51
CA TRP A 455 -5.05 4.67 19.26
C TRP A 455 -4.75 3.25 19.74
N GLN A 456 -4.17 2.41 18.88
CA GLN A 456 -3.77 1.04 19.23
C GLN A 456 -2.77 1.03 20.39
N SER A 457 -1.67 1.79 20.26
CA SER A 457 -0.65 1.88 21.32
C SER A 457 -1.22 2.41 22.64
N ALA A 458 -2.02 3.49 22.60
CA ALA A 458 -2.61 4.06 23.81
C ALA A 458 -3.59 3.10 24.49
N THR A 459 -4.40 2.37 23.72
CA THR A 459 -5.34 1.37 24.24
C THR A 459 -4.60 0.16 24.84
N PHE A 460 -3.55 -0.31 24.17
CA PHE A 460 -2.69 -1.39 24.65
C PHE A 460 -2.02 -1.03 25.99
N HIS A 461 -1.39 0.15 26.10
CA HIS A 461 -0.76 0.56 27.36
C HIS A 461 -1.78 0.70 28.50
N ARG A 462 -2.97 1.26 28.25
CA ARG A 462 -4.04 1.30 29.27
C ARG A 462 -4.49 -0.09 29.72
N ALA A 463 -4.47 -1.08 28.83
CA ALA A 463 -4.79 -2.46 29.19
C ALA A 463 -3.69 -3.06 30.08
N LEU A 464 -2.41 -2.79 29.80
CA LEU A 464 -1.29 -3.17 30.66
C LEU A 464 -1.36 -2.51 32.04
N ASP A 465 -1.68 -1.21 32.09
CA ASP A 465 -1.81 -0.46 33.35
C ASP A 465 -2.96 -1.00 34.23
N LYS A 466 -3.98 -1.61 33.61
CA LYS A 466 -5.07 -2.32 34.29
C LYS A 466 -4.69 -3.75 34.74
N GLY A 467 -3.46 -4.19 34.50
CA GLY A 467 -2.91 -5.47 34.97
C GLY A 467 -3.08 -6.65 34.01
N LEU A 468 -3.49 -6.44 32.76
CA LEU A 468 -3.51 -7.52 31.77
C LEU A 468 -2.08 -7.93 31.41
N SER A 469 -1.88 -9.22 31.14
CA SER A 469 -0.64 -9.68 30.50
C SER A 469 -0.54 -9.08 29.09
N ARG A 470 0.67 -9.03 28.53
CA ARG A 470 0.90 -8.50 27.18
C ARG A 470 0.03 -9.17 26.11
N GLU A 471 0.00 -10.50 26.09
CA GLU A 471 -0.82 -11.28 25.15
C GLU A 471 -2.31 -10.96 25.30
N ALA A 472 -2.80 -10.91 26.55
CA ALA A 472 -4.19 -10.57 26.82
C ALA A 472 -4.53 -9.12 26.42
N ALA A 473 -3.59 -8.18 26.62
CA ALA A 473 -3.74 -6.79 26.24
C ALA A 473 -3.77 -6.61 24.71
N LEU A 474 -2.93 -7.32 23.96
CA LEU A 474 -2.95 -7.32 22.48
C LEU A 474 -4.26 -7.88 21.94
N ALA A 475 -4.70 -9.04 22.46
CA ALA A 475 -5.96 -9.65 22.06
C ALA A 475 -7.16 -8.75 22.40
N ALA A 476 -7.19 -8.15 23.60
CA ALA A 476 -8.24 -7.22 24.01
C ALA A 476 -8.27 -5.94 23.16
N THR A 477 -7.09 -5.38 22.85
CA THR A 477 -6.96 -4.22 21.95
C THR A 477 -7.47 -4.56 20.55
N THR A 478 -7.12 -5.74 20.03
CA THR A 478 -7.54 -6.21 18.71
C THR A 478 -9.05 -6.43 18.63
N ARG A 479 -9.66 -7.04 19.65
CA ARG A 479 -11.13 -7.16 19.73
C ARG A 479 -11.80 -5.80 19.78
N ARG A 480 -11.29 -4.89 20.62
CA ARG A 480 -11.83 -3.53 20.74
C ARG A 480 -11.71 -2.74 19.43
N TYR A 481 -10.59 -2.89 18.73
CA TYR A 481 -10.40 -2.33 17.41
C TYR A 481 -11.44 -2.86 16.41
N SER A 482 -11.67 -4.18 16.41
CA SER A 482 -12.69 -4.82 15.57
C SER A 482 -14.09 -4.23 15.78
N GLU A 483 -14.49 -4.11 17.04
CA GLU A 483 -15.80 -3.53 17.42
C GLU A 483 -15.97 -2.11 16.88
N LEU A 484 -14.98 -1.24 17.14
CA LEU A 484 -15.03 0.16 16.74
C LEU A 484 -14.94 0.33 15.22
N MET A 485 -14.13 -0.51 14.57
CA MET A 485 -14.05 -0.56 13.11
C MET A 485 -15.43 -0.81 12.49
N HIS A 486 -16.16 -1.80 13.00
CA HIS A 486 -17.48 -2.17 12.48
C HIS A 486 -18.58 -1.16 12.80
N LEU A 487 -18.43 -0.35 13.86
CA LEU A 487 -19.29 0.81 14.09
C LEU A 487 -19.10 1.90 13.02
N GLY A 488 -17.90 2.02 12.45
CA GLY A 488 -17.63 2.83 11.26
C GLY A 488 -17.35 4.31 11.52
N GLU A 489 -17.36 4.75 12.78
CA GLU A 489 -16.93 6.08 13.19
C GLU A 489 -15.41 6.27 12.95
N PRO A 490 -14.94 7.45 12.54
CA PRO A 490 -13.53 7.67 12.25
C PRO A 490 -12.66 7.57 13.51
N VAL A 491 -11.44 7.04 13.39
CA VAL A 491 -10.59 6.68 14.55
C VAL A 491 -10.33 7.80 15.56
N HIS A 492 -10.37 9.07 15.14
CA HIS A 492 -10.15 10.21 16.06
C HIS A 492 -11.29 10.40 17.08
N THR A 493 -12.46 9.78 16.87
CA THR A 493 -13.61 9.83 17.80
C THR A 493 -13.63 8.63 18.75
N TRP A 494 -12.75 7.65 18.54
CA TRP A 494 -12.77 6.41 19.32
C TRP A 494 -12.35 6.63 20.77
N PRO A 495 -13.07 6.05 21.75
CA PRO A 495 -12.62 6.09 23.14
C PRO A 495 -11.33 5.28 23.30
N VAL A 496 -10.36 5.82 24.02
CA VAL A 496 -9.07 5.15 24.29
C VAL A 496 -9.19 4.24 25.51
N GLY A 497 -8.78 2.99 25.36
CA GLY A 497 -8.83 1.96 26.42
C GLY A 497 -9.98 0.96 26.27
N LEU A 498 -9.95 -0.06 27.11
CA LEU A 498 -10.98 -1.11 27.13
C LEU A 498 -12.22 -0.66 27.92
N PRO A 499 -13.44 -1.08 27.51
CA PRO A 499 -14.67 -0.85 28.28
C PRO A 499 -14.51 -1.31 29.73
N GLU A 500 -15.13 -0.60 30.67
CA GLU A 500 -15.23 -1.09 32.04
C GLU A 500 -16.09 -2.35 32.07
N ALA A 501 -15.71 -3.33 32.89
CA ALA A 501 -16.56 -4.49 33.12
C ALA A 501 -17.83 -4.00 33.81
N VAL A 502 -19.00 -4.21 33.17
CA VAL A 502 -20.28 -3.95 33.81
C VAL A 502 -20.36 -4.87 35.03
N PRO A 503 -20.49 -4.35 36.27
CA PRO A 503 -20.66 -5.21 37.42
C PRO A 503 -21.92 -6.04 37.21
N LEU A 504 -21.78 -7.36 37.22
CA LEU A 504 -22.93 -8.26 37.32
C LEU A 504 -23.48 -8.06 38.74
N GLY A 505 -24.51 -7.22 38.84
CA GLY A 505 -25.26 -6.97 40.07
C GLY A 505 -26.11 -8.15 40.50
#